data_AF-A0A7J4KA46-F1
#
_entry.id   AF-A0A7J4KA46-F1
#
_cell.length_a   1.000
_cell.length_b   1.000
_cell.length_c   1.000
_cell.angle_alpha   90.00
_cell.angle_beta   90.00
_cell.angle_gamma   90.00
#
_symmetry.space_group_name_H-M   'P 1'
#
loop_
_entity.id
_entity.type
_entity.pdbx_description
1 polymer ?
#
loop_
_entity_poly.entity_id
_entity_poly.type
_entity_poly.pdbx_seq_one_letter_code
_entity_poly.pdbx_strand_id
1 'polypeptide(L)'
;MRPRQPYTSAIQALAWGLFGILVFVIILVVLRAFAAGQESAFLTGFVDFLTAETGLIIMMAVLFMIGDIFATFPLPANVPGPFFNAGASVLLVTFIVHIFRFLDSFSTIGIYPQVQALEPLLYPLVFIIVLVAGFIALAFQDRCRDREREETPVGEEKACPSWDDVGEEFRLMWYDLFRKIREELKGK
;
A
#
# COMPACT_ATOMS: atom_id res chain seq x y z
N MET A 1 13.16 -14.31 10.53
CA MET A 1 11.97 -13.45 10.37
C MET A 1 10.94 -14.26 9.60
N ARG A 2 9.74 -14.52 10.17
CA ARG A 2 8.69 -15.22 9.42
C ARG A 2 8.15 -14.27 8.35
N PRO A 3 8.08 -14.67 7.07
CA PRO A 3 7.41 -13.86 6.07
C PRO A 3 5.94 -13.66 6.50
N ARG A 4 5.40 -12.45 6.33
CA ARG A 4 3.96 -12.22 6.44
C ARG A 4 3.28 -13.21 5.51
N GLN A 5 2.40 -14.05 6.03
CA GLN A 5 1.60 -14.92 5.17
C GLN A 5 0.74 -14.02 4.29
N PRO A 6 0.79 -14.18 2.95
CA PRO A 6 -0.11 -13.45 2.07
C PRO A 6 -1.55 -13.78 2.47
N TYR A 7 -2.43 -12.78 2.45
CA TYR A 7 -3.86 -13.01 2.67
C TYR A 7 -4.33 -14.13 1.72
N THR A 8 -5.14 -15.05 2.23
CA THR A 8 -5.59 -16.22 1.44
C THR A 8 -6.60 -15.83 0.36
N SER A 9 -7.18 -14.62 0.44
CA SER A 9 -8.08 -14.09 -0.60
C SER A 9 -8.14 -12.55 -0.59
N ALA A 10 -8.50 -11.97 -1.75
CA ALA A 10 -8.78 -10.54 -1.89
C ALA A 10 -9.85 -10.03 -0.91
N ILE A 11 -10.87 -10.84 -0.63
CA ILE A 11 -11.94 -10.52 0.33
C ILE A 11 -11.36 -10.38 1.74
N GLN A 12 -10.41 -11.23 2.11
CA GLN A 12 -9.73 -11.16 3.39
C GLN A 12 -8.89 -9.88 3.50
N ALA A 13 -8.13 -9.54 2.45
CA ALA A 13 -7.33 -8.30 2.40
C ALA A 13 -8.23 -7.06 2.54
N LEU A 14 -9.35 -7.02 1.81
CA LEU A 14 -10.35 -5.96 1.92
C LEU A 14 -10.95 -5.88 3.34
N ALA A 15 -11.34 -7.01 3.92
CA ALA A 15 -11.95 -7.06 5.24
C ALA A 15 -10.98 -6.55 6.32
N TRP A 16 -9.71 -6.96 6.29
CA TRP A 16 -8.70 -6.49 7.22
C TRP A 16 -8.34 -5.02 7.03
N GLY A 17 -8.27 -4.56 5.78
CA GLY A 17 -8.03 -3.15 5.49
C GLY A 17 -9.15 -2.25 6.03
N LEU A 18 -10.40 -2.60 5.73
CA LEU A 18 -11.57 -1.89 6.26
C LEU A 18 -11.66 -1.96 7.78
N PHE A 19 -11.36 -3.12 8.38
CA PHE A 19 -11.31 -3.28 9.82
C PHE A 19 -10.24 -2.38 10.45
N GLY A 20 -9.04 -2.31 9.86
CA GLY A 20 -7.97 -1.43 10.32
C GLY A 20 -8.36 0.05 10.29
N ILE A 21 -9.01 0.50 9.20
CA ILE A 21 -9.53 1.86 9.08
C ILE A 21 -10.60 2.13 10.14
N LEU A 22 -11.54 1.20 10.33
CA LEU A 22 -12.59 1.33 11.35
C LEU A 22 -12.01 1.43 12.77
N VAL A 23 -11.08 0.55 13.10
CA VAL A 23 -10.38 0.55 14.40
C VAL A 23 -9.63 1.87 14.61
N PHE A 24 -8.93 2.36 13.59
CA PHE A 24 -8.25 3.65 13.65
C PHE A 24 -9.24 4.80 13.96
N VAL A 25 -10.37 4.86 13.26
CA VAL A 25 -11.40 5.90 13.50
C VAL A 25 -11.98 5.81 14.91
N ILE A 26 -12.28 4.60 15.39
CA ILE A 26 -12.79 4.39 16.76
C ILE A 26 -11.75 4.87 17.79
N ILE A 27 -10.48 4.48 17.62
CA ILE A 27 -9.38 4.91 18.49
C ILE A 27 -9.26 6.43 18.49
N LEU A 28 -9.35 7.08 17.32
CA LEU A 28 -9.26 8.53 17.20
C LEU A 28 -10.40 9.24 17.95
N VAL A 29 -11.63 8.74 17.82
CA VAL A 29 -12.79 9.29 18.56
C VAL A 29 -12.61 9.13 20.06
N VAL A 30 -12.19 7.95 20.52
CA VAL A 30 -11.92 7.69 21.95
C VAL A 30 -10.80 8.57 22.47
N LEU A 31 -9.71 8.69 21.72
CA LEU A 31 -8.56 9.51 22.09
C LEU A 31 -8.95 10.99 22.18
N ARG A 32 -9.80 11.46 21.27
CA ARG A 32 -10.33 12.82 21.30
C ARG A 32 -11.25 13.08 22.50
N ALA A 33 -12.14 12.15 22.80
CA ALA A 33 -12.99 12.25 23.99
C ALA A 33 -12.16 12.25 25.28
N PHE A 34 -11.12 11.41 25.33
CA PHE A 34 -10.19 11.37 26.45
C PHE A 34 -9.39 12.68 26.58
N ALA A 35 -8.88 13.22 25.47
CA ALA A 35 -8.11 14.46 25.46
C ALA A 35 -8.91 15.68 25.93
N ALA A 36 -10.21 15.72 25.68
CA ALA A 36 -11.07 16.81 26.13
C ALA A 36 -11.12 16.97 27.67
N GLY A 37 -10.80 15.91 28.42
CA GLY A 37 -10.74 15.93 29.89
C GLY A 37 -9.35 16.19 30.47
N GLN A 38 -8.34 16.45 29.64
CA GLN A 38 -6.95 16.57 30.08
C GLN A 38 -6.40 17.99 29.87
N GLU A 39 -5.58 18.47 30.80
CA GLU A 39 -4.92 19.79 30.71
C GLU A 39 -3.60 19.76 29.92
N SER A 40 -3.24 18.61 29.34
CA SER A 40 -1.98 18.45 28.62
C SER A 40 -2.06 19.03 27.20
N ALA A 41 -1.37 20.16 26.98
CA ALA A 41 -1.24 20.78 25.65
C ALA A 41 -0.64 19.82 24.61
N PHE A 42 0.29 18.94 25.01
CA PHE A 42 0.87 17.93 24.14
C PHE A 42 -0.17 16.90 23.69
N LEU A 43 -0.96 16.37 24.64
CA LEU A 43 -1.95 15.35 24.33
C LEU A 43 -3.06 15.90 23.43
N THR A 44 -3.60 17.09 23.75
CA THR A 44 -4.60 17.76 22.90
C THR A 44 -4.04 18.07 21.51
N GLY A 45 -2.82 18.62 21.45
CA GLY A 45 -2.14 18.89 20.19
C GLY A 45 -1.90 17.62 19.36
N PHE A 46 -1.55 16.50 19.99
CA PHE A 46 -1.35 15.22 19.30
C PHE A 46 -2.65 14.67 18.71
N VAL A 47 -3.77 14.81 19.44
CA VAL A 47 -5.09 14.44 18.91
C VAL A 47 -5.48 15.32 17.74
N ASP A 48 -5.28 16.63 17.85
CA ASP A 48 -5.58 17.58 16.78
C ASP A 48 -4.73 17.29 15.53
N PHE A 49 -3.45 16.96 15.73
CA PHE A 49 -2.56 16.48 14.68
C PHE A 49 -3.10 15.22 14.00
N LEU A 50 -3.42 14.16 14.75
CA LEU A 50 -3.98 12.93 14.16
C LEU A 50 -5.31 13.18 13.45
N THR A 51 -6.12 14.10 13.96
CA THR A 51 -7.40 14.50 13.35
C THR A 51 -7.17 15.22 12.02
N ALA A 52 -6.21 16.13 11.96
CA ALA A 52 -5.84 16.84 10.73
C ALA A 52 -5.25 15.89 9.67
N GLU A 53 -4.44 14.92 10.11
CA GLU A 53 -3.79 13.93 9.23
C GLU A 53 -4.68 12.72 8.92
N THR A 54 -5.92 12.67 9.42
CA THR A 54 -6.84 11.54 9.23
C THR A 54 -7.05 11.21 7.76
N GLY A 55 -7.19 12.24 6.91
CA GLY A 55 -7.33 12.04 5.47
C GLY A 55 -6.12 11.35 4.85
N LEU A 56 -4.91 11.73 5.24
CA LEU A 56 -3.66 11.14 4.78
C LEU A 56 -3.55 9.68 5.24
N ILE A 57 -3.84 9.41 6.51
CA ILE A 57 -3.79 8.04 7.08
C ILE A 57 -4.78 7.12 6.37
N ILE A 58 -6.02 7.58 6.14
CA ILE A 58 -7.03 6.80 5.41
C ILE A 58 -6.60 6.55 3.97
N MET A 59 -6.11 7.58 3.27
CA MET A 59 -5.64 7.44 1.88
C MET A 59 -4.49 6.44 1.77
N MET A 60 -3.51 6.52 2.68
CA MET A 60 -2.40 5.57 2.78
C MET A 60 -2.91 4.15 3.05
N ALA A 61 -3.83 3.98 4.01
CA ALA A 61 -4.40 2.67 4.33
C ALA A 61 -5.15 2.06 3.14
N VAL A 62 -5.92 2.86 2.41
CA VAL A 62 -6.62 2.43 1.19
C VAL A 62 -5.64 2.04 0.09
N LEU A 63 -4.57 2.79 -0.13
CA LEU A 63 -3.55 2.45 -1.13
C LEU A 63 -2.83 1.14 -0.79
N PHE A 64 -2.42 0.95 0.47
CA PHE A 64 -1.85 -0.33 0.91
C PHE A 64 -2.84 -1.48 0.74
N MET A 65 -4.11 -1.28 1.12
CA MET A 65 -5.16 -2.28 0.95
C MET A 65 -5.36 -2.67 -0.52
N ILE A 66 -5.35 -1.69 -1.44
CA ILE A 66 -5.42 -1.97 -2.88
C ILE A 66 -4.18 -2.75 -3.34
N GLY A 67 -2.99 -2.38 -2.87
CA GLY A 67 -1.75 -3.11 -3.15
C GLY A 67 -1.81 -4.57 -2.68
N ASP A 68 -2.31 -4.80 -1.47
CA ASP A 68 -2.51 -6.14 -0.89
C ASP A 68 -3.56 -6.95 -1.66
N ILE A 69 -4.66 -6.32 -2.09
CA ILE A 69 -5.68 -6.96 -2.95
C ILE A 69 -5.03 -7.43 -4.26
N PHE A 70 -4.25 -6.56 -4.92
CA PHE A 70 -3.56 -6.92 -6.15
C PHE A 70 -2.58 -8.07 -5.96
N ALA A 71 -1.86 -8.12 -4.82
CA ALA A 71 -0.94 -9.20 -4.50
C ALA A 71 -1.61 -10.59 -4.37
N THR A 72 -2.93 -10.66 -4.18
CA THR A 72 -3.66 -11.94 -4.13
C THR A 72 -3.97 -12.56 -5.49
N PHE A 73 -3.89 -11.77 -6.58
CA PHE A 73 -4.16 -12.26 -7.92
C PHE A 73 -2.91 -12.91 -8.55
N PRO A 74 -3.08 -13.86 -9.48
CA PRO A 74 -1.97 -14.31 -10.33
C PRO A 74 -1.50 -13.18 -11.26
N LEU A 75 -0.30 -13.33 -11.81
CA LEU A 75 0.12 -12.53 -12.96
C LEU A 75 -0.87 -12.72 -14.12
N PRO A 76 -1.12 -11.66 -14.92
CA PRO A 76 -0.52 -10.32 -14.85
C PRO A 76 -1.26 -9.34 -13.93
N ALA A 77 -2.35 -9.78 -13.29
CA ALA A 77 -3.25 -8.89 -12.54
C ALA A 77 -2.62 -8.31 -11.26
N ASN A 78 -1.57 -8.92 -10.70
CA ASN A 78 -0.85 -8.41 -9.53
C ASN A 78 0.22 -7.33 -9.82
N VAL A 79 0.56 -7.09 -11.10
CA VAL A 79 1.55 -6.08 -11.55
C VAL A 79 1.27 -4.66 -11.06
N PRO A 80 0.01 -4.19 -10.94
CA PRO A 80 -0.28 -2.87 -10.39
C PRO A 80 0.07 -2.74 -8.90
N GLY A 81 0.09 -3.84 -8.14
CA GLY A 81 0.28 -3.84 -6.68
C GLY A 81 1.50 -3.05 -6.19
N PRO A 82 2.72 -3.29 -6.75
CA PRO A 82 3.92 -2.51 -6.44
C PRO A 82 3.75 -0.99 -6.55
N PHE A 83 2.98 -0.48 -7.52
CA PHE A 83 2.77 0.97 -7.66
C PHE A 83 1.92 1.53 -6.52
N PHE A 84 0.86 0.81 -6.13
CA PHE A 84 0.02 1.20 -4.99
C PHE A 84 0.81 1.19 -3.68
N ASN A 85 1.64 0.18 -3.46
CA ASN A 85 2.51 0.08 -2.28
C ASN A 85 3.59 1.16 -2.24
N ALA A 86 4.18 1.51 -3.39
CA ALA A 86 5.13 2.61 -3.50
C ALA A 86 4.47 3.95 -3.19
N GLY A 87 3.29 4.22 -3.76
CA GLY A 87 2.51 5.42 -3.45
C GLY A 87 2.13 5.52 -1.98
N ALA A 88 1.63 4.44 -1.39
CA ALA A 88 1.30 4.38 0.03
C ALA A 88 2.53 4.63 0.93
N SER A 89 3.69 4.10 0.53
CA SER A 89 4.95 4.28 1.25
C SER A 89 5.47 5.72 1.20
N VAL A 90 5.24 6.44 0.09
CA VAL A 90 5.51 7.89 0.04
C VAL A 90 4.63 8.63 1.04
N LEU A 91 3.32 8.33 1.09
CA LEU A 91 2.42 8.93 2.08
C LEU A 91 2.82 8.59 3.52
N LEU A 92 3.29 7.37 3.78
CA LEU A 92 3.83 6.99 5.08
C LEU A 92 5.01 7.86 5.47
N VAL A 93 5.93 8.11 4.53
CA VAL A 93 7.08 8.99 4.77
C VAL A 93 6.63 10.43 4.97
N THR A 94 5.66 10.92 4.20
CA THR A 94 5.04 12.24 4.42
C THR A 94 4.44 12.34 5.83
N PHE A 95 3.72 11.31 6.29
CA PHE A 95 3.18 11.26 7.65
C PHE A 95 4.28 11.32 8.71
N ILE A 96 5.38 10.58 8.52
CA ILE A 96 6.54 10.61 9.42
C ILE A 96 7.18 12.00 9.47
N VAL A 97 7.32 12.67 8.33
CA VAL A 97 7.80 14.05 8.24
C VAL A 97 6.86 15.00 9.00
N HIS A 98 5.54 14.83 8.86
CA HIS A 98 4.55 15.61 9.60
C HIS A 98 4.63 15.37 11.12
N ILE A 99 4.96 14.15 11.56
CA ILE A 99 5.28 13.88 12.98
C ILE A 99 6.48 14.70 13.43
N PHE A 100 7.57 14.76 12.66
CA PHE A 100 8.72 15.59 13.02
C PHE A 100 8.35 17.07 13.15
N ARG A 101 7.52 17.58 12.23
CA ARG A 101 6.99 18.95 12.31
C ARG A 101 6.16 19.17 13.59
N PHE A 102 5.31 18.21 13.95
CA PHE A 102 4.53 18.25 15.18
C PHE A 102 5.44 18.22 16.42
N LEU A 103 6.45 17.36 16.45
CA LEU A 103 7.38 17.29 17.58
C LEU A 103 8.19 18.59 17.75
N ASP A 104 8.55 19.24 16.64
CA ASP A 104 9.27 20.51 16.65
C ASP A 104 8.42 21.66 17.24
N SER A 105 7.09 21.57 17.21
CA SER A 105 6.23 22.58 17.85
C SER A 105 6.21 22.50 19.37
N PHE A 106 6.63 21.36 19.95
CA PHE A 106 6.69 21.13 21.40
C PHE A 106 8.11 21.00 21.95
N SER A 107 9.09 20.80 21.07
CA SER A 107 10.46 20.52 21.45
C SER A 107 11.41 21.50 20.77
N THR A 108 12.40 22.01 21.51
CA THR A 108 13.40 22.94 20.99
C THR A 108 14.52 22.21 20.22
N ILE A 109 14.26 21.00 19.74
CA ILE A 109 15.28 20.13 19.16
C ILE A 109 15.62 20.60 17.73
N GLY A 110 14.67 21.24 17.02
CA GLY A 110 14.93 21.88 15.74
C GLY A 110 15.33 20.90 14.65
N ILE A 111 14.70 19.71 14.62
CA ILE A 111 15.02 18.60 13.68
C ILE A 111 14.23 18.73 12.37
N TYR A 112 13.06 19.36 12.43
CA TYR A 112 12.19 19.46 11.25
C TYR A 112 12.85 20.18 10.06
N PRO A 113 13.61 21.29 10.22
CA PRO A 113 14.23 21.98 9.08
C PRO A 113 15.20 21.10 8.27
N GLN A 114 15.96 20.23 8.93
CA GLN A 114 16.91 19.32 8.29
C GLN A 114 16.18 18.19 7.58
N VAL A 115 15.11 17.66 8.17
CA VAL A 115 14.25 16.66 7.53
C VAL A 115 13.53 17.25 6.32
N GLN A 116 13.04 18.49 6.43
CA GLN A 116 12.35 19.21 5.36
C GLN A 116 13.27 19.41 4.14
N ALA A 117 14.54 19.73 4.35
CA ALA A 117 15.52 19.86 3.28
C ALA A 117 15.74 18.54 2.50
N LEU A 118 15.49 17.38 3.15
CA LEU A 118 15.68 16.06 2.56
C LEU A 118 14.39 15.51 1.90
N GLU A 119 13.21 16.06 2.20
CA GLU A 119 11.93 15.67 1.59
C GLU A 119 11.96 15.49 0.06
N PRO A 120 12.47 16.44 -0.75
CA PRO A 120 12.44 16.30 -2.21
C PRO A 120 13.29 15.14 -2.72
N LEU A 121 14.27 14.68 -1.93
CA LEU A 121 15.07 13.49 -2.23
C LEU A 121 14.41 12.23 -1.68
N LEU A 122 13.83 12.28 -0.47
CA LEU A 122 13.22 11.13 0.19
C LEU A 122 12.03 10.57 -0.57
N TYR A 123 11.11 11.41 -1.04
CA TYR A 123 9.88 10.95 -1.70
C TYR A 123 10.16 10.13 -2.97
N PRO A 124 10.93 10.61 -3.97
CA PRO A 124 11.24 9.81 -5.14
C PRO A 124 12.11 8.59 -4.80
N LEU A 125 13.05 8.71 -3.84
CA LEU A 125 13.90 7.60 -3.43
C LEU A 125 13.09 6.44 -2.85
N VAL A 126 12.18 6.74 -1.91
CA VAL A 126 11.30 5.75 -1.29
C VAL A 126 10.38 5.14 -2.33
N PHE A 127 9.80 5.95 -3.23
CA PHE A 127 8.98 5.45 -4.32
C PHE A 127 9.73 4.43 -5.18
N ILE A 128 10.95 4.77 -5.64
CA ILE A 128 11.77 3.89 -6.48
C ILE A 128 12.16 2.62 -5.73
N ILE A 129 12.65 2.74 -4.48
CA ILE A 129 13.09 1.57 -3.69
C ILE A 129 11.93 0.60 -3.49
N VAL A 130 10.76 1.09 -3.06
CA VAL A 130 9.59 0.24 -2.80
C VAL A 130 9.06 -0.36 -4.09
N LEU A 131 9.04 0.41 -5.19
CA LEU A 131 8.61 -0.07 -6.49
C LEU A 131 9.51 -1.21 -6.99
N VAL A 132 10.83 -1.01 -6.96
CA VAL A 132 11.82 -2.01 -7.38
C VAL A 132 11.73 -3.25 -6.49
N ALA A 133 11.64 -3.08 -5.17
CA ALA A 133 11.47 -4.21 -4.25
C ALA A 133 10.18 -5.00 -4.53
N GLY A 134 9.08 -4.30 -4.86
CA GLY A 134 7.81 -4.92 -5.23
C GLY A 134 7.91 -5.74 -6.52
N PHE A 135 8.56 -5.22 -7.56
CA PHE A 135 8.79 -5.97 -8.79
C PHE A 135 9.73 -7.16 -8.62
N ILE A 136 10.77 -7.00 -7.80
CA ILE A 136 11.66 -8.11 -7.44
C ILE A 136 10.87 -9.21 -6.71
N ALA A 137 10.00 -8.85 -5.78
CA ALA A 137 9.15 -9.81 -5.07
C ALA A 137 8.23 -10.58 -6.02
N LEU A 138 7.61 -9.91 -7.00
CA LEU A 138 6.81 -10.55 -8.04
C LEU A 138 7.63 -11.56 -8.85
N ALA A 139 8.84 -11.19 -9.27
CA ALA A 139 9.72 -12.04 -10.06
C ALA A 139 10.16 -13.33 -9.31
N PHE A 140 10.26 -13.27 -7.99
CA PHE A 140 10.61 -14.42 -7.16
C PHE A 140 9.40 -15.26 -6.73
N GLN A 141 8.20 -14.68 -6.66
CA GLN A 141 6.97 -15.38 -6.30
C GLN A 141 6.59 -16.45 -7.33
N ASP A 142 6.80 -16.18 -8.63
CA ASP A 142 6.56 -17.16 -9.70
C ASP A 142 7.49 -18.37 -9.61
N ARG A 143 8.78 -18.16 -9.37
CA ARG A 143 9.76 -19.26 -9.29
C ARG A 143 9.46 -20.26 -8.18
N CYS A 144 8.76 -19.85 -7.13
CA CYS A 144 8.35 -20.74 -6.04
C CYS A 144 7.03 -21.46 -6.33
N ARG A 145 6.10 -20.84 -7.07
CA ARG A 145 4.80 -21.46 -7.40
C ARG A 145 4.96 -22.64 -8.38
N ASP A 146 5.97 -22.59 -9.24
CA ASP A 146 6.27 -23.71 -10.16
C ASP A 146 6.90 -24.91 -9.44
N ARG A 147 7.70 -24.67 -8.39
CA ARG A 147 8.39 -25.74 -7.66
C ARG A 147 7.45 -26.62 -6.81
N GLU A 148 6.32 -26.08 -6.36
CA GLU A 148 5.27 -26.86 -5.67
C GLU A 148 4.36 -27.63 -6.65
N ARG A 149 4.38 -27.30 -7.95
CA ARG A 149 3.53 -27.96 -8.97
C ARG A 149 4.21 -29.14 -9.68
N GLU A 150 5.52 -29.31 -9.53
CA GLU A 150 6.32 -30.35 -10.21
C GLU A 150 6.23 -31.76 -9.60
N GLU A 151 5.42 -32.02 -8.56
CA GLU A 151 5.20 -33.40 -8.07
C GLU A 151 4.14 -34.21 -8.85
N THR A 152 3.71 -33.75 -10.03
CA THR A 152 2.85 -34.53 -10.94
C THR A 152 3.60 -34.84 -12.25
N PRO A 153 3.80 -36.12 -12.63
CA PRO A 153 4.64 -36.43 -13.76
C PRO A 153 3.86 -36.39 -15.09
N VAL A 154 4.57 -35.89 -16.12
CA VAL A 154 4.36 -36.04 -17.57
C VAL A 154 3.32 -35.10 -18.22
N GLY A 155 3.84 -34.18 -19.04
CA GLY A 155 3.18 -33.81 -20.30
C GLY A 155 2.74 -32.34 -20.44
N GLU A 156 3.68 -31.41 -20.41
CA GLU A 156 3.79 -30.18 -21.23
C GLU A 156 4.75 -29.25 -20.50
N GLU A 157 5.91 -29.03 -21.11
CA GLU A 157 6.87 -28.01 -20.68
C GLU A 157 6.19 -26.64 -20.90
N LYS A 158 5.38 -26.18 -19.92
CA LYS A 158 4.92 -24.80 -19.87
C LYS A 158 6.15 -23.97 -19.57
N ALA A 159 6.85 -23.58 -20.64
CA ALA A 159 7.93 -22.61 -20.60
C ALA A 159 7.46 -21.42 -19.75
N CYS A 160 8.28 -21.02 -18.78
CA CYS A 160 8.01 -19.87 -17.93
C CYS A 160 7.57 -18.69 -18.82
N PRO A 161 6.45 -18.01 -18.51
CA PRO A 161 6.06 -16.83 -19.25
C PRO A 161 7.23 -15.85 -19.27
N SER A 162 7.68 -15.47 -20.46
CA SER A 162 8.63 -14.38 -20.62
C SER A 162 8.00 -13.10 -20.06
N TRP A 163 8.82 -12.15 -19.60
CA TRP A 163 8.31 -10.81 -19.28
C TRP A 163 7.58 -10.16 -20.46
N ASP A 164 7.93 -10.53 -21.69
CA ASP A 164 7.22 -10.10 -22.89
C ASP A 164 5.80 -10.67 -22.94
N ASP A 165 5.62 -11.94 -22.57
CA ASP A 165 4.31 -12.62 -22.54
C ASP A 165 3.41 -11.99 -21.46
N VAL A 166 3.96 -11.72 -20.26
CA VAL A 166 3.24 -11.02 -19.18
C VAL A 166 2.78 -9.63 -19.63
N GLY A 167 3.62 -8.92 -20.38
CA GLY A 167 3.30 -7.61 -20.94
C GLY A 167 2.17 -7.66 -21.97
N GLU A 168 2.16 -8.67 -22.83
CA GLU A 168 1.10 -8.88 -23.83
C GLU A 168 -0.22 -9.27 -23.16
N GLU A 169 -0.20 -10.22 -22.23
CA GLU A 169 -1.38 -10.63 -21.46
C GLU A 169 -1.98 -9.47 -20.65
N PHE A 170 -1.13 -8.66 -20.01
CA PHE A 170 -1.57 -7.47 -19.28
C PHE A 170 -2.29 -6.48 -20.19
N ARG A 171 -1.73 -6.21 -21.38
CA ARG A 171 -2.34 -5.31 -22.35
C ARG A 171 -3.70 -5.83 -22.81
N LEU A 172 -3.79 -7.12 -23.13
CA LEU A 172 -5.04 -7.76 -23.56
C LEU A 172 -6.12 -7.69 -22.46
N MET A 173 -5.76 -8.00 -21.21
CA MET A 173 -6.66 -7.87 -20.06
C MET A 173 -7.21 -6.44 -19.93
N TRP A 174 -6.36 -5.41 -20.05
CA TRP A 174 -6.80 -4.02 -20.01
C TRP A 174 -7.71 -3.65 -21.18
N TYR A 175 -7.38 -4.10 -22.40
CA TYR A 175 -8.23 -3.87 -23.56
C TYR A 175 -9.64 -4.44 -23.36
N ASP A 176 -9.75 -5.66 -22.84
CA ASP A 176 -11.04 -6.29 -22.55
C ASP A 176 -11.81 -5.58 -21.44
N LEU A 177 -11.12 -5.14 -20.37
CA LEU A 177 -11.75 -4.40 -19.28
C LEU A 177 -12.33 -3.06 -19.77
N PHE A 178 -11.56 -2.29 -20.53
CA PHE A 178 -12.02 -1.02 -21.09
C PHE A 178 -13.11 -1.21 -22.15
N ARG A 179 -13.00 -2.26 -22.98
CA ARG A 179 -14.03 -2.61 -23.97
C ARG A 179 -15.34 -2.94 -23.27
N LYS A 180 -15.30 -3.75 -22.21
CA LYS A 180 -16.49 -4.12 -21.43
C LYS A 180 -17.15 -2.92 -20.76
N ILE A 181 -16.37 -2.05 -20.11
CA ILE A 181 -16.88 -0.80 -19.50
C ILE A 181 -17.51 0.10 -20.58
N ARG A 182 -16.88 0.22 -21.76
CA ARG A 182 -17.41 1.01 -22.89
C ARG A 182 -18.71 0.43 -23.44
N GLU A 183 -18.81 -0.89 -23.57
CA GLU A 183 -20.02 -1.58 -24.03
C GLU A 183 -21.17 -1.43 -23.02
N GLU A 184 -20.90 -1.55 -21.73
CA GLU A 184 -21.89 -1.31 -20.67
C GLU A 184 -22.36 0.16 -20.62
N LEU A 185 -21.48 1.13 -20.90
CA LEU A 185 -21.85 2.55 -21.01
C LEU A 185 -22.62 2.90 -22.29
N LYS A 186 -22.45 2.14 -23.38
CA LYS A 186 -23.19 2.31 -24.63
C LYS A 186 -24.52 1.55 -24.66
N GLY A 187 -24.64 0.50 -23.84
CA GLY A 187 -25.85 -0.31 -23.70
C GLY A 187 -26.88 0.26 -22.72
N LYS A 188 -26.65 1.47 -22.21
CA LYS A 188 -27.55 2.26 -21.36
C LYS A 188 -27.89 3.57 -22.07
#